data_AF-A0A8X7ZAP0-F1
#
_entry.id   AF-A0A8X7ZAP0-F1
#
_cell.length_a   1.000
_cell.length_b   1.000
_cell.length_c   1.000
_cell.angle_alpha   90.00
_cell.angle_beta   90.00
_cell.angle_gamma   90.00
#
_symmetry.space_group_name_H-M   'P 1'
#
loop_
_entity.id
_entity.type
_entity.pdbx_description
1 polymer ?
#
loop_
_entity_poly.entity_id
_entity_poly.type
_entity_poly.pdbx_seq_one_letter_code
_entity_poly.pdbx_strand_id
1 'polypeptide(L)'
;MHGIEVESPVIMATLVTCSSNWGSSMLAMWFSNKPNSISSSCKNFNFNFLNFLPFLYEYYLGQGLDKFSPNLTMGGPTPLGAKGFPRPLLDLSPKSFEKTVKAAFGRILRWTSCCCHNNKINFTPDNCQQNTLVPKAKYRITHEEKKIKLKKLKMAELFTSTSIATIIASLILLLVPISYSSPFITDGSRDSPIPQSDIDLLEFPLNLEYLEAEFFLYGSMGQGLDNFAPNLTMGGPKPLGAKKANLDPYTRDVIKQFAWQEVGHLRAIKNTVKGFPRPLLDLSTKSFAKTMDAAFGKRLSPPFDPYASSLHYLIASYVIPYVGLTGYVGANPKLQAAASKRLVAGLLAVESGQDAVIRGLLYEYALIRLHPYGITVAEFTNRISDLRNKLGQEGIKDEGLVVPKKLGAEGQIRGNVLAGDEYSIGYARTPEEILRVVYGSGNESTPGGFYPKGADGRIAKSHLQHS
;
A
#
# COMPACT_ATOMS: atom_id res chain seq x y z
N MET A 1 17.60 8.76 -39.70
CA MET A 1 17.27 7.33 -39.47
C MET A 1 16.91 7.21 -37.99
N HIS A 2 15.66 7.53 -37.65
CA HIS A 2 14.61 6.55 -37.29
C HIS A 2 15.04 5.62 -36.17
N GLY A 3 14.60 5.95 -34.95
CA GLY A 3 14.73 5.12 -33.78
C GLY A 3 13.71 3.99 -33.76
N ILE A 4 13.86 3.12 -32.76
CA ILE A 4 12.83 2.35 -32.06
C ILE A 4 13.52 1.84 -30.78
N GLU A 5 13.06 2.33 -29.64
CA GLU A 5 13.23 1.70 -28.33
C GLU A 5 12.41 0.41 -28.31
N VAL A 6 12.97 -0.67 -27.78
CA VAL A 6 12.21 -1.90 -27.46
C VAL A 6 11.98 -1.91 -25.95
N GLU A 7 10.78 -1.53 -25.55
CA GLU A 7 10.24 -1.74 -24.22
C GLU A 7 10.09 -3.25 -23.94
N SER A 8 10.51 -3.67 -22.75
CA SER A 8 10.23 -4.99 -22.20
C SER A 8 8.91 -4.93 -21.41
N PRO A 9 7.85 -5.69 -21.77
CA PRO A 9 6.64 -5.72 -20.97
C PRO A 9 6.80 -6.65 -19.76
N VAL A 10 6.76 -6.03 -18.58
CA VAL A 10 6.54 -6.67 -17.29
C VAL A 10 5.08 -7.16 -17.24
N ILE A 11 4.86 -8.47 -17.12
CA ILE A 11 3.53 -9.06 -16.94
C ILE A 11 3.11 -8.87 -15.48
N MET A 12 2.12 -7.99 -15.27
CA MET A 12 1.34 -7.86 -14.04
C MET A 12 0.41 -9.08 -13.88
N ALA A 13 0.64 -9.90 -12.86
CA ALA A 13 -0.34 -10.85 -12.38
C ALA A 13 -1.40 -10.10 -11.56
N THR A 14 -2.56 -9.81 -12.15
CA THR A 14 -3.72 -9.29 -11.43
C THR A 14 -4.32 -10.40 -10.57
N LEU A 15 -3.90 -10.49 -9.32
CA LEU A 15 -4.67 -11.12 -8.24
C LEU A 15 -5.92 -10.27 -8.02
N VAL A 16 -7.07 -10.71 -8.55
CA VAL A 16 -8.37 -10.17 -8.17
C VAL A 16 -8.64 -10.61 -6.74
N THR A 17 -8.27 -9.77 -5.78
CA THR A 17 -8.79 -9.82 -4.42
C THR A 17 -10.25 -9.36 -4.47
N CYS A 18 -11.17 -10.32 -4.40
CA CYS A 18 -12.57 -10.06 -4.05
C CYS A 18 -12.62 -9.47 -2.64
N SER A 19 -12.64 -8.14 -2.52
CA SER A 19 -12.98 -7.45 -1.30
C SER A 19 -14.46 -7.66 -0.98
N SER A 20 -14.72 -8.41 0.09
CA SER A 20 -15.74 -8.11 1.12
C SER A 20 -17.02 -7.40 0.65
N ASN A 21 -18.05 -8.18 0.29
CA ASN A 21 -19.44 -7.86 0.70
C ASN A 21 -20.50 -8.96 0.47
N TRP A 22 -20.11 -10.22 0.24
CA TRP A 22 -21.06 -11.33 0.06
C TRP A 22 -20.90 -12.46 1.08
N GLY A 23 -20.11 -12.24 2.14
CA GLY A 23 -19.86 -13.24 3.19
C GLY A 23 -20.76 -13.12 4.42
N SER A 24 -21.37 -11.96 4.68
CA SER A 24 -22.02 -11.70 5.98
C SER A 24 -23.49 -12.10 6.06
N SER A 25 -24.11 -12.52 4.95
CA SER A 25 -25.51 -12.96 4.95
C SER A 25 -25.69 -14.49 5.08
N MET A 26 -24.61 -15.28 4.98
CA MET A 26 -24.69 -16.74 5.09
C MET A 26 -24.48 -17.28 6.50
N LEU A 27 -23.80 -16.55 7.39
CA LEU A 27 -23.59 -17.02 8.78
C LEU A 27 -24.75 -16.70 9.74
N ALA A 28 -25.66 -15.80 9.37
CA ALA A 28 -26.75 -15.38 10.26
C ALA A 28 -28.04 -16.23 10.16
N MET A 29 -28.10 -17.25 9.30
CA MET A 29 -29.26 -18.12 9.14
C MET A 29 -29.09 -19.54 9.71
N TRP A 30 -28.09 -19.76 10.59
CA TRP A 30 -27.84 -21.09 11.17
C TRP A 30 -28.12 -21.20 12.68
N PHE A 31 -28.55 -20.12 13.34
CA PHE A 31 -29.02 -20.16 14.72
C PHE A 31 -30.45 -19.61 14.85
N SER A 32 -31.42 -20.31 14.27
CA SER A 32 -32.80 -20.22 14.75
C SER A 32 -33.56 -21.50 14.43
N ASN A 33 -33.85 -22.27 15.47
CA ASN A 33 -34.67 -23.48 15.44
C ASN A 33 -36.10 -23.17 14.99
N LYS A 34 -36.43 -23.33 13.71
CA LYS A 34 -37.79 -23.69 13.23
C LYS A 34 -37.73 -24.42 11.88
N PRO A 35 -38.23 -25.67 11.77
CA PRO A 35 -38.41 -26.32 10.48
C PRO A 35 -39.68 -25.78 9.82
N ASN A 36 -39.61 -25.53 8.50
CA ASN A 36 -40.68 -25.17 7.56
C ASN A 36 -40.62 -23.71 7.03
N SER A 37 -39.71 -23.44 6.08
CA SER A 37 -39.99 -22.63 4.88
C SER A 37 -38.74 -22.42 4.02
N ILE A 38 -38.34 -23.42 3.23
CA ILE A 38 -37.43 -23.21 2.10
C ILE A 38 -38.06 -23.88 0.88
N SER A 39 -38.83 -23.12 0.11
CA SER A 39 -39.48 -23.60 -1.11
C SER A 39 -39.80 -22.41 -2.03
N SER A 40 -38.77 -21.71 -2.52
CA SER A 40 -38.91 -20.80 -3.67
C SER A 40 -37.60 -20.26 -4.25
N SER A 41 -36.44 -20.40 -3.59
CA SER A 41 -35.19 -19.76 -4.07
C SER A 41 -34.39 -20.55 -5.13
N CYS A 42 -34.71 -21.82 -5.40
CA CYS A 42 -33.92 -22.63 -6.35
C CYS A 42 -34.29 -22.47 -7.84
N LYS A 43 -35.31 -21.65 -8.20
CA LYS A 43 -35.72 -21.50 -9.61
C LYS A 43 -35.04 -20.36 -10.37
N ASN A 44 -34.50 -19.34 -9.70
CA ASN A 44 -33.96 -18.15 -10.36
C ASN A 44 -32.42 -18.09 -10.44
N PHE A 45 -31.71 -19.08 -9.89
CA PHE A 45 -30.24 -19.07 -9.93
C PHE A 45 -29.64 -19.63 -11.23
N ASN A 46 -30.48 -20.19 -12.12
CA ASN A 46 -30.01 -20.93 -13.29
C ASN A 46 -29.96 -20.11 -14.59
N PHE A 47 -30.22 -18.80 -14.57
CA PHE A 47 -30.36 -18.00 -15.81
C PHE A 47 -29.23 -17.00 -16.11
N ASN A 48 -28.28 -16.78 -15.20
CA ASN A 48 -27.20 -15.79 -15.44
C ASN A 48 -25.77 -16.37 -15.52
N PHE A 49 -25.54 -17.63 -15.15
CA PHE A 49 -24.19 -18.20 -15.21
C PHE A 49 -23.85 -18.78 -16.60
N LEU A 50 -24.85 -19.27 -17.34
CA LEU A 50 -24.66 -19.86 -18.67
C LEU A 50 -24.37 -18.82 -19.78
N ASN A 51 -24.70 -17.54 -19.56
CA ASN A 51 -24.48 -16.47 -20.55
C ASN A 51 -23.07 -15.84 -20.49
N PHE A 52 -22.26 -16.17 -19.49
CA PHE A 52 -20.87 -15.67 -19.34
C PHE A 52 -19.79 -16.66 -19.79
N LEU A 53 -20.17 -17.91 -20.10
CA LEU A 53 -19.24 -18.97 -20.50
C LEU A 53 -18.52 -18.72 -21.85
N PRO A 54 -19.13 -18.12 -22.89
CA PRO A 54 -18.44 -17.89 -24.17
C PRO A 54 -17.31 -16.84 -24.07
N PHE A 55 -17.47 -15.83 -23.21
CA PHE A 55 -16.52 -14.72 -23.07
C PHE A 55 -15.23 -15.10 -22.34
N LEU A 56 -15.31 -16.00 -21.36
CA LEU A 56 -14.14 -16.53 -20.64
C LEU A 56 -13.33 -17.52 -21.50
N TYR A 57 -13.99 -18.19 -22.46
CA TYR A 57 -13.36 -19.16 -23.35
C TYR A 57 -12.56 -18.48 -24.49
N GLU A 58 -13.09 -17.39 -25.07
CA GLU A 58 -12.37 -16.60 -26.09
C GLU A 58 -11.22 -15.76 -25.53
N TYR A 59 -11.37 -15.19 -24.32
CA TYR A 59 -10.34 -14.34 -23.72
C TYR A 59 -9.03 -15.11 -23.40
N TYR A 60 -9.13 -16.41 -23.07
CA TYR A 60 -7.97 -17.24 -22.72
C TYR A 60 -7.31 -17.98 -23.88
N LEU A 61 -8.01 -18.19 -25.01
CA LEU A 61 -7.44 -18.79 -26.22
C LEU A 61 -6.97 -17.76 -27.25
N GLY A 62 -7.41 -16.50 -27.14
CA GLY A 62 -7.02 -15.40 -28.04
C GLY A 62 -5.58 -14.88 -27.84
N GLN A 63 -4.86 -15.33 -26.81
CA GLN A 63 -3.43 -15.05 -26.64
C GLN A 63 -2.63 -16.32 -26.99
N GLY A 64 -2.08 -16.34 -28.21
CA GLY A 64 -1.50 -17.51 -28.86
C GLY A 64 -0.47 -18.29 -28.04
N LEU A 65 -0.63 -19.62 -28.06
CA LEU A 65 0.20 -20.64 -27.41
C LEU A 65 1.51 -20.95 -28.17
N ASP A 66 2.12 -19.97 -28.86
CA ASP A 66 3.27 -20.21 -29.74
C ASP A 66 4.52 -19.41 -29.35
N LYS A 67 4.85 -19.29 -28.05
CA LYS A 67 6.19 -18.83 -27.59
C LYS A 67 6.59 -19.46 -26.25
N PHE A 68 6.80 -20.76 -26.22
CA PHE A 68 7.62 -21.39 -25.17
C PHE A 68 8.66 -22.31 -25.82
N SER A 69 9.90 -21.83 -25.92
CA SER A 69 11.06 -22.65 -26.28
C SER A 69 11.69 -23.22 -24.99
N PRO A 70 12.02 -24.51 -24.92
CA PRO A 70 12.65 -25.09 -23.75
C PRO A 70 14.16 -25.07 -23.92
N ASN A 71 14.87 -24.27 -23.13
CA ASN A 71 16.29 -24.50 -22.88
C ASN A 71 16.74 -23.74 -21.63
N LEU A 72 17.04 -24.49 -20.56
CA LEU A 72 18.04 -24.14 -19.56
C LEU A 72 18.32 -25.37 -18.70
N THR A 73 19.26 -26.19 -19.18
CA THR A 73 20.07 -27.09 -18.35
C THR A 73 21.25 -26.29 -17.81
N MET A 74 21.40 -26.21 -16.49
CA MET A 74 22.66 -25.88 -15.82
C MET A 74 22.72 -26.67 -14.51
N GLY A 75 23.64 -27.63 -14.47
CA GLY A 75 23.96 -28.42 -13.29
C GLY A 75 25.08 -27.80 -12.45
N GLY A 76 25.11 -28.14 -11.17
CA GLY A 76 26.19 -27.84 -10.22
C GLY A 76 25.77 -28.16 -8.78
N PRO A 77 26.67 -28.66 -7.89
CA PRO A 77 26.31 -29.64 -6.86
C PRO A 77 25.89 -29.03 -5.51
N THR A 78 24.92 -29.66 -4.85
CA THR A 78 24.58 -29.43 -3.44
C THR A 78 25.43 -30.30 -2.50
N PRO A 79 25.92 -29.80 -1.36
CA PRO A 79 26.44 -30.63 -0.29
C PRO A 79 25.30 -31.29 0.52
N LEU A 80 25.64 -32.47 1.03
CA LEU A 80 24.80 -33.39 1.79
C LEU A 80 24.26 -32.81 3.10
N GLY A 81 23.01 -33.19 3.43
CA GLY A 81 22.61 -33.45 4.82
C GLY A 81 21.42 -32.67 5.36
N ALA A 82 20.19 -33.03 4.97
CA ALA A 82 19.01 -32.95 5.86
C ALA A 82 17.88 -33.82 5.30
N LYS A 83 17.48 -34.86 6.05
CA LYS A 83 16.31 -35.69 5.76
C LYS A 83 15.04 -34.83 5.90
N GLY A 84 14.38 -34.54 4.78
CA GLY A 84 13.07 -33.88 4.72
C GLY A 84 11.98 -34.84 4.26
N PHE A 85 10.84 -34.83 4.94
CA PHE A 85 9.56 -35.40 4.49
C PHE A 85 9.26 -34.99 3.02
N PRO A 86 8.59 -35.83 2.21
CA PRO A 86 8.27 -35.47 0.83
C PRO A 86 7.30 -34.27 0.82
N ARG A 87 7.77 -33.11 0.36
CA ARG A 87 6.88 -32.05 -0.11
C ARG A 87 6.24 -32.53 -1.41
N PRO A 88 4.92 -32.44 -1.60
CA PRO A 88 4.35 -32.69 -2.92
C PRO A 88 4.84 -31.58 -3.85
N LEU A 89 5.63 -31.92 -4.87
CA LEU A 89 5.81 -31.04 -6.02
C LEU A 89 4.43 -30.84 -6.65
N LEU A 90 3.91 -29.62 -6.60
CA LEU A 90 2.74 -29.24 -7.38
C LEU A 90 3.16 -29.26 -8.86
N ASP A 91 2.69 -30.28 -9.59
CA ASP A 91 2.78 -30.35 -11.04
C ASP A 91 1.91 -29.24 -11.65
N LEU A 92 2.56 -28.15 -12.08
CA LEU A 92 1.95 -27.00 -12.76
C LEU A 92 1.87 -27.19 -14.27
N SER A 93 1.94 -28.43 -14.78
CA SER A 93 1.70 -28.67 -16.20
C SER A 93 0.27 -28.28 -16.59
N PRO A 94 0.03 -27.76 -17.81
CA PRO A 94 -1.31 -27.41 -18.29
C PRO A 94 -2.33 -28.54 -18.15
N LYS A 95 -1.88 -29.79 -18.30
CA LYS A 95 -2.71 -31.00 -18.17
C LYS A 95 -3.15 -31.25 -16.71
N SER A 96 -2.33 -30.91 -15.72
CA SER A 96 -2.65 -31.05 -14.29
C SER A 96 -3.68 -30.02 -13.83
N PHE A 97 -3.56 -28.78 -14.31
CA PHE A 97 -4.53 -27.72 -14.05
C PHE A 97 -5.90 -28.03 -14.68
N GLU A 98 -5.91 -28.46 -15.95
CA GLU A 98 -7.14 -28.86 -16.66
C GLU A 98 -7.85 -30.03 -15.97
N LYS A 99 -7.09 -31.04 -15.50
CA LYS A 99 -7.63 -32.19 -14.77
C LYS A 99 -8.26 -31.78 -13.42
N THR A 100 -7.65 -30.82 -12.73
CA THR A 100 -8.14 -30.31 -11.44
C THR A 100 -9.42 -29.50 -11.62
N VAL A 101 -9.48 -28.63 -12.63
CA VAL A 101 -10.67 -27.84 -12.97
C VAL A 101 -11.82 -28.74 -13.44
N LYS A 102 -11.55 -29.74 -14.28
CA LYS A 102 -12.56 -30.73 -14.72
C LYS A 102 -13.08 -31.59 -13.57
N ALA A 103 -12.21 -31.98 -12.63
CA ALA A 103 -12.62 -32.75 -11.45
C ALA A 103 -13.50 -31.91 -10.49
N ALA A 104 -13.20 -30.62 -10.32
CA ALA A 104 -14.01 -29.70 -9.55
C ALA A 104 -15.39 -29.48 -10.21
N PHE A 105 -15.42 -29.24 -11.52
CA PHE A 105 -16.66 -29.11 -12.30
C PHE A 105 -17.53 -30.38 -12.25
N GLY A 106 -16.91 -31.56 -12.38
CA GLY A 106 -17.61 -32.84 -12.33
C GLY A 106 -18.19 -33.20 -10.96
N ARG A 107 -17.67 -32.60 -9.87
CA ARG A 107 -18.23 -32.72 -8.52
C ARG A 107 -19.39 -31.75 -8.30
N ILE A 108 -19.28 -30.52 -8.81
CA ILE A 108 -20.33 -29.50 -8.73
C ILE A 108 -21.58 -29.94 -9.51
N LEU A 109 -21.42 -30.45 -10.73
CA LEU A 109 -22.53 -30.92 -11.57
C LEU A 109 -23.28 -32.14 -10.98
N ARG A 110 -22.55 -33.05 -10.31
CA ARG A 110 -23.15 -34.21 -9.61
C ARG A 110 -23.95 -33.78 -8.38
N TRP A 111 -23.47 -32.78 -7.65
CA TRP A 111 -24.18 -32.22 -6.51
C TRP A 111 -25.48 -31.51 -6.93
N THR A 112 -25.44 -30.73 -8.01
CA THR A 112 -26.64 -30.03 -8.52
C THR A 112 -27.69 -30.98 -9.10
N SER A 113 -27.28 -32.12 -9.67
CA SER A 113 -28.23 -33.10 -10.22
C SER A 113 -28.93 -33.94 -9.15
N CYS A 114 -28.30 -34.20 -7.99
CA CYS A 114 -28.93 -34.90 -6.88
C CYS A 114 -29.97 -34.04 -6.13
N CYS A 115 -29.77 -32.73 -6.03
CA CYS A 115 -30.72 -31.83 -5.35
C CYS A 115 -32.04 -31.59 -6.11
N CYS A 116 -32.12 -31.95 -7.41
CA CYS A 116 -33.30 -31.72 -8.23
C CYS A 116 -34.28 -32.90 -8.33
N HIS A 117 -34.00 -34.05 -7.72
CA HIS A 117 -34.92 -35.18 -7.70
C HIS A 117 -35.22 -35.63 -6.26
N ASN A 118 -36.45 -35.31 -5.82
CA ASN A 118 -37.14 -35.74 -4.60
C ASN A 118 -36.85 -34.97 -3.29
N ASN A 119 -37.79 -34.08 -2.96
CA ASN A 119 -38.00 -33.44 -1.65
C ASN A 119 -38.43 -34.46 -0.56
N LYS A 120 -37.58 -35.42 -0.19
CA LYS A 120 -37.71 -36.14 1.10
C LYS A 120 -36.33 -36.41 1.69
N ILE A 121 -36.21 -36.06 2.97
CA ILE A 121 -35.01 -36.11 3.79
C ILE A 121 -34.65 -37.56 4.14
N ASN A 122 -33.33 -37.80 4.27
CA ASN A 122 -32.56 -38.98 4.72
C ASN A 122 -32.07 -39.93 3.63
N PHE A 123 -30.78 -39.84 3.28
CA PHE A 123 -30.01 -41.01 2.85
C PHE A 123 -28.51 -40.91 3.17
N THR A 124 -27.97 -41.99 3.73
CA THR A 124 -26.56 -42.40 3.68
C THR A 124 -26.20 -42.86 2.26
N PRO A 125 -24.90 -42.89 1.89
CA PRO A 125 -24.48 -43.07 0.50
C PRO A 125 -24.49 -44.55 0.16
N ASP A 126 -25.50 -45.02 -0.57
CA ASP A 126 -25.42 -46.10 -1.56
C ASP A 126 -26.81 -46.31 -2.20
N ASN A 127 -26.86 -46.27 -3.53
CA ASN A 127 -27.96 -46.65 -4.45
C ASN A 127 -28.56 -45.52 -5.30
N CYS A 128 -28.04 -45.40 -6.53
CA CYS A 128 -28.81 -44.91 -7.68
C CYS A 128 -28.43 -45.74 -8.92
N GLN A 129 -29.11 -46.88 -9.09
CA GLN A 129 -29.27 -47.55 -10.38
C GLN A 129 -30.69 -48.11 -10.50
N GLN A 130 -31.17 -48.18 -11.74
CA GLN A 130 -32.34 -48.92 -12.28
C GLN A 130 -33.65 -48.15 -12.56
N ASN A 131 -33.82 -47.83 -13.85
CA ASN A 131 -34.78 -48.40 -14.80
C ASN A 131 -36.31 -48.50 -14.51
N THR A 132 -37.06 -47.86 -15.44
CA THR A 132 -38.20 -48.37 -16.27
C THR A 132 -39.66 -48.52 -15.76
N LEU A 133 -40.58 -48.06 -16.64
CA LEU A 133 -41.93 -48.57 -17.02
C LEU A 133 -43.23 -48.14 -16.26
N VAL A 134 -43.99 -47.24 -16.91
CA VAL A 134 -45.47 -47.10 -17.19
C VAL A 134 -46.43 -48.16 -16.57
N PRO A 135 -47.71 -47.91 -16.09
CA PRO A 135 -48.81 -47.16 -16.74
C PRO A 135 -49.82 -46.34 -15.88
N LYS A 136 -50.68 -45.62 -16.63
CA LYS A 136 -51.85 -44.77 -16.29
C LYS A 136 -52.83 -45.36 -15.27
N ALA A 137 -53.34 -44.50 -14.37
CA ALA A 137 -54.65 -44.65 -13.73
C ALA A 137 -55.43 -43.32 -13.74
N LYS A 138 -56.67 -43.38 -14.24
CA LYS A 138 -57.69 -42.32 -14.23
C LYS A 138 -58.13 -42.04 -12.79
N TYR A 139 -58.20 -40.77 -12.38
CA TYR A 139 -59.11 -40.34 -11.32
C TYR A 139 -59.82 -39.03 -11.67
N ARG A 140 -61.07 -39.00 -11.22
CA ARG A 140 -62.22 -38.19 -11.60
C ARG A 140 -62.16 -36.82 -10.92
N ILE A 141 -62.34 -35.76 -11.69
CA ILE A 141 -62.37 -34.35 -11.25
C ILE A 141 -63.73 -34.07 -10.62
N THR A 142 -63.80 -33.79 -9.32
CA THR A 142 -64.83 -32.92 -8.71
C THR A 142 -64.42 -32.54 -7.29
N HIS A 143 -63.44 -31.64 -7.16
CA HIS A 143 -63.30 -30.71 -6.01
C HIS A 143 -62.24 -29.61 -6.23
N GLU A 144 -61.69 -29.46 -7.45
CA GLU A 144 -60.55 -28.56 -7.73
C GLU A 144 -60.92 -27.12 -8.10
N GLU A 145 -62.14 -26.84 -8.56
CA GLU A 145 -62.43 -25.52 -9.17
C GLU A 145 -62.45 -24.35 -8.16
N LYS A 146 -62.87 -24.57 -6.91
CA LYS A 146 -62.83 -23.52 -5.86
C LYS A 146 -61.43 -23.29 -5.28
N LYS A 147 -60.60 -24.34 -5.18
CA LYS A 147 -59.21 -24.23 -4.70
C LYS A 147 -58.30 -23.56 -5.74
N ILE A 148 -58.58 -23.76 -7.03
CA ILE A 148 -57.85 -23.11 -8.13
C ILE A 148 -58.17 -21.61 -8.19
N LYS A 149 -59.43 -21.19 -7.96
CA LYS A 149 -59.81 -19.76 -7.98
C LYS A 149 -59.20 -18.97 -6.82
N LEU A 150 -59.16 -19.55 -5.60
CA LEU A 150 -58.53 -18.91 -4.43
C LEU A 150 -57.00 -18.91 -4.50
N LYS A 151 -56.38 -19.94 -5.08
CA LYS A 151 -54.94 -19.93 -5.39
C LYS A 151 -54.60 -18.93 -6.49
N LYS A 152 -55.45 -18.76 -7.51
CA LYS A 152 -55.25 -17.76 -8.57
C LYS A 152 -55.35 -16.32 -8.05
N LEU A 153 -56.29 -16.02 -7.14
CA LEU A 153 -56.38 -14.69 -6.51
C LEU A 153 -55.18 -14.38 -5.60
N LYS A 154 -54.79 -15.32 -4.72
CA LYS A 154 -53.61 -15.14 -3.84
C LYS A 154 -52.29 -15.10 -4.60
N MET A 155 -52.18 -15.82 -5.72
CA MET A 155 -51.01 -15.72 -6.61
C MET A 155 -51.00 -14.37 -7.33
N ALA A 156 -52.14 -13.85 -7.78
CA ALA A 156 -52.22 -12.53 -8.42
C ALA A 156 -51.83 -11.39 -7.46
N GLU A 157 -52.26 -11.41 -6.20
CA GLU A 157 -51.83 -10.44 -5.17
C GLU A 157 -50.34 -10.57 -4.80
N LEU A 158 -49.80 -11.79 -4.83
CA LEU A 158 -48.38 -12.03 -4.59
C LEU A 158 -47.52 -11.54 -5.77
N PHE A 159 -48.02 -11.67 -7.01
CA PHE A 159 -47.37 -11.20 -8.24
C PHE A 159 -47.38 -9.67 -8.38
N THR A 160 -48.43 -8.98 -7.93
CA THR A 160 -48.49 -7.50 -7.93
C THR A 160 -47.57 -6.90 -6.87
N SER A 161 -47.46 -7.51 -5.69
CA SER A 161 -46.54 -7.07 -4.62
C SER A 161 -45.06 -7.26 -4.99
N THR A 162 -44.70 -8.39 -5.60
CA THR A 162 -43.32 -8.63 -6.06
C THR A 162 -42.93 -7.72 -7.23
N SER A 163 -43.88 -7.35 -8.10
CA SER A 163 -43.62 -6.46 -9.23
C SER A 163 -43.37 -5.00 -8.80
N ILE A 164 -44.05 -4.51 -7.76
CA ILE A 164 -43.80 -3.15 -7.24
C ILE A 164 -42.46 -3.10 -6.51
N ALA A 165 -42.11 -4.13 -5.73
CA ALA A 165 -40.83 -4.19 -5.03
C ALA A 165 -39.64 -4.29 -5.99
N THR A 166 -39.76 -5.04 -7.10
CA THR A 166 -38.72 -5.10 -8.13
C THR A 166 -38.63 -3.81 -8.94
N ILE A 167 -39.74 -3.13 -9.21
CA ILE A 167 -39.74 -1.81 -9.86
C ILE A 167 -39.08 -0.76 -8.95
N ILE A 168 -39.40 -0.73 -7.65
CA ILE A 168 -38.77 0.19 -6.68
C ILE A 168 -37.28 -0.12 -6.51
N ALA A 169 -36.89 -1.40 -6.38
CA ALA A 169 -35.49 -1.79 -6.30
C ALA A 169 -34.72 -1.46 -7.59
N SER A 170 -35.36 -1.61 -8.76
CA SER A 170 -34.77 -1.24 -10.05
C SER A 170 -34.68 0.28 -10.23
N LEU A 171 -35.65 1.05 -9.74
CA LEU A 171 -35.61 2.52 -9.69
C LEU A 171 -34.53 3.03 -8.73
N ILE A 172 -34.34 2.37 -7.58
CA ILE A 172 -33.22 2.68 -6.68
C ILE A 172 -31.88 2.34 -7.35
N LEU A 173 -31.76 1.21 -8.05
CA LEU A 173 -30.57 0.84 -8.83
C LEU A 173 -30.32 1.73 -10.06
N LEU A 174 -31.36 2.31 -10.66
CA LEU A 174 -31.28 3.29 -11.76
C LEU A 174 -31.04 4.72 -11.28
N LEU A 175 -31.36 5.05 -10.02
CA LEU A 175 -31.04 6.34 -9.38
C LEU A 175 -29.68 6.31 -8.66
N VAL A 176 -29.05 5.13 -8.51
CA VAL A 176 -27.74 4.95 -7.89
C VAL A 176 -26.51 5.05 -8.83
N PRO A 177 -26.58 5.13 -10.18
CA PRO A 177 -25.39 5.36 -10.99
C PRO A 177 -25.27 6.85 -11.36
N ILE A 178 -25.07 7.71 -10.37
CA ILE A 178 -24.30 8.97 -10.53
C ILE A 178 -23.21 9.11 -9.45
N SER A 179 -23.22 8.30 -8.38
CA SER A 179 -22.24 8.45 -7.29
C SER A 179 -21.05 7.49 -7.32
N TYR A 180 -21.01 6.51 -8.24
CA TYR A 180 -19.92 5.52 -8.30
C TYR A 180 -19.47 5.13 -9.72
N SER A 181 -19.74 5.98 -10.70
CA SER A 181 -18.94 5.96 -11.93
C SER A 181 -17.66 6.72 -11.64
N SER A 182 -16.55 6.02 -11.41
CA SER A 182 -15.24 6.67 -11.58
C SER A 182 -15.26 7.30 -12.97
N PRO A 183 -15.01 8.61 -13.12
CA PRO A 183 -14.88 9.16 -14.46
C PRO A 183 -13.76 8.37 -15.12
N PHE A 184 -14.04 7.81 -16.30
CA PHE A 184 -12.98 7.54 -17.25
C PHE A 184 -12.11 8.79 -17.27
N ILE A 185 -10.87 8.67 -16.80
CA ILE A 185 -9.90 9.75 -16.87
C ILE A 185 -9.60 9.90 -18.36
N THR A 186 -10.43 10.68 -19.05
CA THR A 186 -9.96 11.43 -20.19
C THR A 186 -8.88 12.35 -19.63
N ASP A 187 -7.74 12.39 -20.30
CA ASP A 187 -6.54 13.19 -19.99
C ASP A 187 -6.79 14.72 -20.12
N GLY A 188 -7.99 15.18 -19.73
CA GLY A 188 -8.48 16.55 -19.91
C GLY A 188 -9.36 17.08 -18.76
N SER A 189 -9.61 16.32 -17.69
CA SER A 189 -10.29 16.85 -16.49
C SER A 189 -9.28 17.43 -15.49
N ARG A 190 -8.75 18.62 -15.84
CA ARG A 190 -7.82 19.40 -15.00
C ARG A 190 -8.47 20.54 -14.23
N ASP A 191 -9.80 20.62 -14.13
CA ASP A 191 -10.47 21.85 -13.69
C ASP A 191 -11.42 21.69 -12.48
N SER A 192 -11.04 20.86 -11.51
CA SER A 192 -11.43 21.18 -10.12
C SER A 192 -10.23 21.86 -9.48
N PRO A 193 -10.34 23.15 -9.08
CA PRO A 193 -9.22 23.83 -8.43
C PRO A 193 -8.83 23.05 -7.17
N ILE A 194 -7.52 22.82 -6.99
CA ILE A 194 -7.00 22.18 -5.79
C ILE A 194 -7.44 23.03 -4.59
N PRO A 195 -8.16 22.48 -3.60
CA PRO A 195 -8.61 23.23 -2.45
C PRO A 195 -7.42 23.86 -1.72
N GLN A 196 -7.62 25.04 -1.13
CA GLN A 196 -6.53 25.73 -0.44
C GLN A 196 -5.93 24.89 0.70
N SER A 197 -6.74 24.07 1.38
CA SER A 197 -6.27 23.13 2.39
C SER A 197 -5.28 22.10 1.83
N ASP A 198 -5.54 21.60 0.61
CA ASP A 198 -4.62 20.70 -0.07
C ASP A 198 -3.34 21.44 -0.48
N ILE A 199 -3.45 22.67 -0.99
CA ILE A 199 -2.29 23.50 -1.32
C ILE A 199 -1.38 23.65 -0.10
N ASP A 200 -1.93 24.03 1.05
CA ASP A 200 -1.15 24.22 2.28
C ASP A 200 -0.46 22.92 2.73
N LEU A 201 -1.13 21.77 2.57
CA LEU A 201 -0.58 20.44 2.87
C LEU A 201 0.45 19.94 1.84
N LEU A 202 0.35 20.33 0.57
CA LEU A 202 1.30 19.97 -0.48
C LEU A 202 2.54 20.87 -0.45
N GLU A 203 2.40 22.13 -0.01
CA GLU A 203 3.54 23.03 0.14
C GLU A 203 4.38 22.68 1.37
N PHE A 204 3.79 22.19 2.47
CA PHE A 204 4.53 21.89 3.70
C PHE A 204 5.71 20.90 3.49
N PRO A 205 5.55 19.77 2.78
CA PRO A 205 6.64 18.86 2.47
C PRO A 205 7.83 19.48 1.76
N LEU A 206 7.65 20.57 0.97
CA LEU A 206 8.76 21.22 0.27
C LEU A 206 9.93 21.58 1.20
N ASN A 207 9.66 21.86 2.47
CA ASN A 207 10.72 22.04 3.47
C ASN A 207 11.66 20.83 3.52
N LEU A 208 11.09 19.64 3.73
CA LEU A 208 11.84 18.38 3.83
C LEU A 208 12.46 18.00 2.49
N GLU A 209 11.74 18.17 1.38
CA GLU A 209 12.28 17.93 0.05
C GLU A 209 13.53 18.77 -0.25
N TYR A 210 13.55 20.05 0.18
CA TYR A 210 14.75 20.86 0.07
C TYR A 210 15.87 20.36 0.98
N LEU A 211 15.54 20.00 2.22
CA LEU A 211 16.51 19.47 3.17
C LEU A 211 17.22 18.22 2.62
N GLU A 212 16.45 17.29 2.08
CA GLU A 212 16.92 16.02 1.53
C GLU A 212 17.65 16.21 0.22
N ALA A 213 17.10 17.00 -0.72
CA ALA A 213 17.77 17.30 -1.98
C ALA A 213 19.14 17.92 -1.74
N GLU A 214 19.23 18.94 -0.90
CA GLU A 214 20.51 19.57 -0.58
C GLU A 214 21.47 18.58 0.09
N PHE A 215 21.00 17.84 1.10
CA PHE A 215 21.87 16.91 1.82
C PHE A 215 22.44 15.83 0.90
N PHE A 216 21.61 15.19 0.07
CA PHE A 216 22.03 14.12 -0.84
C PHE A 216 22.84 14.61 -2.04
N LEU A 217 22.50 15.77 -2.63
CA LEU A 217 23.29 16.37 -3.71
C LEU A 217 24.69 16.75 -3.23
N TYR A 218 24.80 17.43 -2.07
CA TYR A 218 26.11 17.74 -1.50
C TYR A 218 26.85 16.47 -1.10
N GLY A 219 26.23 15.54 -0.38
CA GLY A 219 26.88 14.32 0.08
C GLY A 219 27.50 13.50 -1.05
N SER A 220 26.75 13.29 -2.13
CA SER A 220 27.21 12.48 -3.27
C SER A 220 28.13 13.23 -4.25
N MET A 221 27.82 14.49 -4.55
CA MET A 221 28.44 15.22 -5.67
C MET A 221 29.20 16.48 -5.23
N GLY A 222 28.93 17.03 -4.05
CA GLY A 222 29.62 18.18 -3.48
C GLY A 222 29.05 19.54 -3.88
N GLN A 223 27.93 19.57 -4.58
CA GLN A 223 27.23 20.79 -4.99
C GLN A 223 25.72 20.58 -4.77
N GLY A 224 24.98 21.66 -4.49
CA GLY A 224 23.54 21.62 -4.19
C GLY A 224 22.64 22.01 -5.37
N LEU A 225 21.39 22.36 -5.07
CA LEU A 225 20.40 22.72 -6.09
C LEU A 225 20.83 23.92 -6.93
N ASP A 226 21.60 24.87 -6.38
CA ASP A 226 22.05 26.05 -7.13
C ASP A 226 22.90 25.71 -8.37
N ASN A 227 23.50 24.52 -8.40
CA ASN A 227 24.26 24.03 -9.54
C ASN A 227 23.40 23.16 -10.47
N PHE A 228 22.63 22.23 -9.90
CA PHE A 228 21.95 21.18 -10.67
C PHE A 228 20.51 21.54 -11.10
N ALA A 229 19.81 22.35 -10.32
CA ALA A 229 18.42 22.76 -10.57
C ALA A 229 18.12 24.14 -9.94
N PRO A 230 18.83 25.22 -10.34
CA PRO A 230 18.76 26.52 -9.66
C PRO A 230 17.35 27.12 -9.65
N ASN A 231 16.56 26.85 -10.70
CA ASN A 231 15.16 27.29 -10.78
C ASN A 231 14.29 26.72 -9.65
N LEU A 232 14.59 25.51 -9.15
CA LEU A 232 13.85 24.91 -8.04
C LEU A 232 14.12 25.61 -6.71
N THR A 233 15.23 26.33 -6.54
CA THR A 233 15.50 27.08 -5.29
C THR A 233 14.62 28.32 -5.14
N MET A 234 14.07 28.84 -6.25
CA MET A 234 13.40 30.14 -6.36
C MET A 234 14.17 31.30 -5.71
N GLY A 235 15.51 31.25 -5.78
CA GLY A 235 16.38 32.29 -5.21
C GLY A 235 16.56 32.20 -3.68
N GLY A 236 16.10 31.13 -3.04
CA GLY A 236 16.32 30.90 -1.61
C GLY A 236 17.81 30.75 -1.25
N PRO A 237 18.22 31.08 -0.02
CA PRO A 237 19.62 31.06 0.40
C PRO A 237 20.25 29.66 0.32
N LYS A 238 21.57 29.62 0.04
CA LYS A 238 22.35 28.37 0.05
C LYS A 238 22.38 27.73 1.44
N PRO A 239 22.37 26.39 1.55
CA PRO A 239 22.51 25.72 2.84
C PRO A 239 23.86 26.01 3.49
N LEU A 240 23.89 26.08 4.81
CA LEU A 240 25.11 26.26 5.59
C LEU A 240 25.83 24.93 5.77
N GLY A 241 27.14 24.92 5.58
CA GLY A 241 28.03 23.84 6.02
C GLY A 241 27.85 22.49 5.32
N ALA A 242 27.04 22.41 4.26
CA ALA A 242 26.91 21.23 3.42
C ALA A 242 28.23 20.92 2.70
N LYS A 243 28.59 19.64 2.62
CA LYS A 243 29.89 19.19 2.07
C LYS A 243 29.75 17.90 1.29
N LYS A 244 30.72 17.65 0.42
CA LYS A 244 30.92 16.32 -0.16
C LYS A 244 31.31 15.33 0.92
N ALA A 245 30.56 14.23 1.02
CA ALA A 245 30.84 13.16 1.97
C ALA A 245 31.92 12.21 1.42
N ASN A 246 32.69 11.62 2.32
CA ASN A 246 33.64 10.56 2.00
C ASN A 246 32.91 9.21 1.86
N LEU A 247 32.21 9.03 0.74
CA LEU A 247 31.43 7.84 0.46
C LEU A 247 32.22 6.85 -0.41
N ASP A 248 32.14 5.56 -0.05
CA ASP A 248 32.57 4.48 -0.94
C ASP A 248 31.76 4.49 -2.25
N PRO A 249 32.24 3.84 -3.33
CA PRO A 249 31.60 3.92 -4.63
C PRO A 249 30.13 3.47 -4.65
N TYR A 250 29.77 2.45 -3.87
CA TYR A 250 28.42 1.92 -3.84
C TYR A 250 27.47 2.87 -3.10
N THR A 251 27.81 3.26 -1.86
CA THR A 251 26.98 4.22 -1.12
C THR A 251 26.87 5.56 -1.85
N ARG A 252 27.94 6.03 -2.49
CA ARG A 252 27.89 7.26 -3.30
C ARG A 252 26.89 7.17 -4.45
N ASP A 253 26.84 6.03 -5.14
CA ASP A 253 25.91 5.82 -6.24
C ASP A 253 24.46 5.81 -5.74
N VAL A 254 24.18 5.07 -4.66
CA VAL A 254 22.85 5.05 -4.01
C VAL A 254 22.41 6.45 -3.59
N ILE A 255 23.25 7.19 -2.86
CA ILE A 255 22.92 8.57 -2.43
C ILE A 255 22.76 9.51 -3.62
N LYS A 256 23.50 9.31 -4.72
CA LYS A 256 23.31 10.08 -5.95
C LYS A 256 21.94 9.82 -6.58
N GLN A 257 21.45 8.58 -6.55
CA GLN A 257 20.10 8.25 -7.03
C GLN A 257 19.04 9.00 -6.21
N PHE A 258 19.15 8.96 -4.87
CA PHE A 258 18.25 9.71 -3.98
C PHE A 258 18.28 11.20 -4.28
N ALA A 259 19.46 11.78 -4.43
CA ALA A 259 19.61 13.18 -4.75
C ALA A 259 18.82 13.61 -6.00
N TRP A 260 18.79 12.78 -7.05
CA TRP A 260 18.01 13.06 -8.25
C TRP A 260 16.51 12.80 -8.08
N GLN A 261 16.12 11.87 -7.20
CA GLN A 261 14.73 11.64 -6.82
C GLN A 261 14.17 12.85 -6.07
N GLU A 262 14.89 13.43 -5.11
CA GLU A 262 14.43 14.64 -4.39
C GLU A 262 14.31 15.86 -5.30
N VAL A 263 15.22 16.02 -6.27
CA VAL A 263 15.07 17.03 -7.33
C VAL A 263 13.77 16.80 -8.13
N GLY A 264 13.42 15.53 -8.35
CA GLY A 264 12.15 15.10 -8.93
C GLY A 264 10.94 15.43 -8.07
N HIS A 265 10.99 15.16 -6.77
CA HIS A 265 9.92 15.45 -5.80
C HIS A 265 9.62 16.94 -5.72
N LEU A 266 10.66 17.78 -5.57
CA LEU A 266 10.54 19.24 -5.64
C LEU A 266 9.84 19.70 -6.92
N ARG A 267 10.19 19.12 -8.06
CA ARG A 267 9.58 19.44 -9.35
C ARG A 267 8.12 18.99 -9.42
N ALA A 268 7.80 17.79 -8.92
CA ALA A 268 6.45 17.24 -8.93
C ALA A 268 5.49 18.09 -8.10
N ILE A 269 5.91 18.49 -6.88
CA ILE A 269 5.12 19.36 -6.01
C ILE A 269 4.96 20.74 -6.66
N LYS A 270 6.04 21.35 -7.15
CA LYS A 270 6.01 22.71 -7.75
C LYS A 270 5.29 22.78 -9.09
N ASN A 271 5.10 21.65 -9.77
CA ASN A 271 4.23 21.58 -10.95
C ASN A 271 2.74 21.54 -10.57
N THR A 272 2.43 21.26 -9.31
CA THR A 272 1.06 21.12 -8.80
C THR A 272 0.63 22.35 -7.98
N VAL A 273 1.54 22.93 -7.20
CA VAL A 273 1.34 24.12 -6.38
C VAL A 273 2.45 25.14 -6.61
N LYS A 274 2.22 26.40 -6.23
CA LYS A 274 3.21 27.48 -6.42
C LYS A 274 4.51 27.22 -5.68
N GLY A 275 4.41 26.74 -4.43
CA GLY A 275 5.56 26.54 -3.56
C GLY A 275 6.21 27.86 -3.12
N PHE A 276 7.35 27.73 -2.45
CA PHE A 276 8.10 28.85 -1.87
C PHE A 276 9.61 28.69 -2.08
N PRO A 277 10.39 29.78 -1.94
CA PRO A 277 11.85 29.72 -1.97
C PRO A 277 12.44 28.81 -0.90
N ARG A 278 13.51 28.09 -1.26
CA ARG A 278 14.24 27.22 -0.33
C ARG A 278 14.53 27.97 0.98
N PRO A 279 14.12 27.46 2.16
CA PRO A 279 14.45 28.09 3.44
C PRO A 279 15.95 27.97 3.73
N LEU A 280 16.46 28.77 4.67
CA LEU A 280 17.86 28.61 5.10
C LEU A 280 17.99 27.30 5.89
N LEU A 281 18.81 26.39 5.36
CA LEU A 281 19.12 25.09 5.98
C LEU A 281 20.49 25.12 6.66
N ASP A 282 20.64 24.46 7.81
CA ASP A 282 21.93 24.20 8.45
C ASP A 282 22.30 22.72 8.37
N LEU A 283 23.10 22.38 7.37
CA LEU A 283 23.62 21.03 7.11
C LEU A 283 25.06 20.87 7.59
N SER A 284 25.52 21.75 8.49
CA SER A 284 26.87 21.69 9.01
C SER A 284 27.08 20.47 9.90
N THR A 285 28.32 19.99 9.96
CA THR A 285 28.77 19.01 10.97
C THR A 285 28.35 19.40 12.39
N LYS A 286 28.32 20.71 12.71
CA LYS A 286 27.90 21.21 14.03
C LYS A 286 26.42 20.97 14.31
N SER A 287 25.54 21.12 13.31
CA SER A 287 24.12 20.86 13.44
C SER A 287 23.86 19.37 13.70
N PHE A 288 24.43 18.49 12.87
CA PHE A 288 24.33 17.04 13.07
C PHE A 288 24.93 16.57 14.40
N ALA A 289 26.07 17.12 14.81
CA ALA A 289 26.67 16.81 16.12
C ALA A 289 25.72 17.15 17.27
N LYS A 290 25.06 18.31 17.24
CA LYS A 290 24.06 18.67 18.26
C LYS A 290 22.88 17.70 18.29
N THR A 291 22.40 17.27 17.13
CA THR A 291 21.31 16.29 17.03
C THR A 291 21.72 14.96 17.66
N MET A 292 22.94 14.47 17.37
CA MET A 292 23.45 13.25 17.98
C MET A 292 23.68 13.43 19.48
N ASP A 293 24.24 14.55 19.91
CA ASP A 293 24.43 14.83 21.33
C ASP A 293 23.10 14.80 22.10
N ALA A 294 22.03 15.35 21.49
CA ALA A 294 20.69 15.30 22.05
C ALA A 294 20.13 13.87 22.10
N ALA A 295 20.35 13.05 21.07
CA ALA A 295 19.92 11.65 21.02
C ALA A 295 20.59 10.79 22.10
N PHE A 296 21.86 11.06 22.39
CA PHE A 296 22.61 10.37 23.44
C PHE A 296 22.46 10.99 24.82
N GLY A 297 21.86 12.18 24.93
CA GLY A 297 21.76 12.96 26.17
C GLY A 297 23.14 13.42 26.71
N LYS A 298 24.18 13.38 25.87
CA LYS A 298 25.54 13.76 26.21
C LYS A 298 26.31 14.13 24.96
N ARG A 299 27.36 14.94 25.12
CA ARG A 299 28.25 15.27 24.01
C ARG A 299 29.07 14.06 23.58
N LEU A 300 29.02 13.72 22.30
CA LEU A 300 29.94 12.75 21.70
C LEU A 300 31.32 13.39 21.48
N SER A 301 32.36 12.59 21.67
CA SER A 301 33.76 13.01 21.47
C SER A 301 34.47 12.01 20.57
N PRO A 302 34.96 12.42 19.38
CA PRO A 302 34.80 13.75 18.76
C PRO A 302 33.31 14.07 18.43
N PRO A 303 32.96 15.30 18.06
CA PRO A 303 31.61 15.61 17.58
C PRO A 303 31.24 14.77 16.36
N PHE A 304 29.98 14.35 16.26
CA PHE A 304 29.52 13.53 15.13
C PHE A 304 29.62 14.29 13.80
N ASP A 305 30.35 13.71 12.84
CA ASP A 305 30.51 14.26 11.50
C ASP A 305 29.79 13.38 10.46
N PRO A 306 28.68 13.86 9.86
CA PRO A 306 27.94 13.09 8.87
C PRO A 306 28.75 12.84 7.59
N TYR A 307 29.76 13.65 7.29
CA TYR A 307 30.51 13.58 6.04
C TYR A 307 31.75 12.66 6.10
N ALA A 308 32.05 12.08 7.26
CA ALA A 308 33.32 11.40 7.52
C ALA A 308 33.48 10.04 6.81
N SER A 309 32.40 9.28 6.66
CA SER A 309 32.37 7.99 5.96
C SER A 309 30.97 7.61 5.51
N SER A 310 30.83 6.58 4.67
CA SER A 310 29.51 6.02 4.28
C SER A 310 28.62 5.68 5.47
N LEU A 311 29.16 5.06 6.51
CA LEU A 311 28.36 4.66 7.67
C LEU A 311 27.92 5.87 8.51
N HIS A 312 28.77 6.89 8.66
CA HIS A 312 28.37 8.16 9.30
C HIS A 312 27.26 8.83 8.48
N TYR A 313 27.40 8.83 7.17
CA TYR A 313 26.45 9.47 6.27
C TYR A 313 25.11 8.74 6.24
N LEU A 314 25.10 7.40 6.25
CA LEU A 314 23.86 6.61 6.35
C LEU A 314 23.16 6.81 7.71
N ILE A 315 23.91 6.87 8.82
CA ILE A 315 23.33 7.19 10.14
C ILE A 315 22.78 8.62 10.17
N ALA A 316 23.46 9.58 9.54
CA ALA A 316 22.96 10.94 9.40
C ALA A 316 21.71 11.00 8.52
N SER A 317 21.71 10.23 7.42
CA SER A 317 20.55 10.08 6.55
C SER A 317 19.38 9.50 7.33
N TYR A 318 19.57 8.50 8.19
CA TYR A 318 18.50 7.95 9.03
C TYR A 318 17.75 9.00 9.88
N VAL A 319 18.36 10.14 10.20
CA VAL A 319 17.72 11.25 10.94
C VAL A 319 16.60 11.92 10.14
N ILE A 320 16.72 12.01 8.81
CA ILE A 320 15.93 12.96 7.98
C ILE A 320 14.73 12.30 7.24
N PRO A 321 14.90 11.39 6.26
CA PRO A 321 13.82 10.96 5.34
C PRO A 321 12.61 10.32 6.01
N TYR A 322 12.83 9.61 7.11
CA TYR A 322 11.74 9.01 7.86
C TYR A 322 10.75 10.06 8.43
N VAL A 323 11.19 11.30 8.65
CA VAL A 323 10.29 12.40 9.04
C VAL A 323 9.44 12.86 7.85
N GLY A 324 9.96 12.83 6.62
CA GLY A 324 9.25 13.13 5.37
C GLY A 324 8.11 12.16 5.09
N LEU A 325 8.42 10.86 5.03
CA LEU A 325 7.42 9.84 4.72
C LEU A 325 6.27 9.82 5.74
N THR A 326 6.58 9.99 7.04
CA THR A 326 5.54 9.99 8.08
C THR A 326 4.64 11.24 8.00
N GLY A 327 5.14 12.35 7.42
CA GLY A 327 4.34 13.50 7.04
C GLY A 327 3.36 13.21 5.91
N TYR A 328 3.78 12.47 4.88
CA TYR A 328 2.89 12.05 3.80
C TYR A 328 1.77 11.12 4.29
N VAL A 329 2.09 10.17 5.18
CA VAL A 329 1.06 9.34 5.84
C VAL A 329 0.07 10.21 6.62
N GLY A 330 0.55 11.21 7.38
CA GLY A 330 -0.32 12.12 8.13
C GLY A 330 -1.13 13.09 7.27
N ALA A 331 -0.66 13.43 6.08
CA ALA A 331 -1.36 14.30 5.14
C ALA A 331 -2.46 13.56 4.37
N ASN A 332 -2.24 12.30 3.97
CA ASN A 332 -3.14 11.49 3.16
C ASN A 332 -4.64 11.57 3.53
N PRO A 333 -5.04 11.35 4.80
CA PRO A 333 -6.46 11.40 5.17
C PRO A 333 -7.08 12.80 5.12
N LYS A 334 -6.26 13.86 5.04
CA LYS A 334 -6.69 15.26 5.03
C LYS A 334 -6.86 15.84 3.63
N LEU A 335 -6.29 15.17 2.61
CA LEU A 335 -6.36 15.61 1.22
C LEU A 335 -7.76 15.40 0.64
N GLN A 336 -8.21 16.35 -0.17
CA GLN A 336 -9.55 16.32 -0.77
C GLN A 336 -9.48 15.98 -2.27
N ALA A 337 -8.63 16.67 -3.02
CA ALA A 337 -8.56 16.52 -4.47
C ALA A 337 -7.84 15.21 -4.87
N ALA A 338 -8.37 14.56 -5.89
CA ALA A 338 -7.78 13.33 -6.43
C ALA A 338 -6.35 13.54 -6.95
N ALA A 339 -6.07 14.73 -7.52
CA ALA A 339 -4.72 15.11 -7.96
C ALA A 339 -3.74 15.17 -6.78
N SER A 340 -4.12 15.78 -5.66
CA SER A 340 -3.31 15.86 -4.44
C SER A 340 -3.04 14.46 -3.86
N LYS A 341 -4.09 13.63 -3.77
CA LYS A 341 -3.97 12.24 -3.28
C LYS A 341 -3.02 11.41 -4.15
N ARG A 342 -3.15 11.54 -5.48
CA ARG A 342 -2.27 10.87 -6.44
C ARG A 342 -0.81 11.31 -6.25
N LEU A 343 -0.58 12.62 -6.12
CA LEU A 343 0.76 13.16 -5.93
C LEU A 343 1.37 12.64 -4.63
N VAL A 344 0.69 12.80 -3.50
CA VAL A 344 1.20 12.38 -2.18
C VAL A 344 1.39 10.87 -2.10
N ALA A 345 0.48 10.06 -2.65
CA ALA A 345 0.66 8.61 -2.69
C ALA A 345 1.87 8.20 -3.54
N GLY A 346 2.13 8.91 -4.65
CA GLY A 346 3.31 8.66 -5.49
C GLY A 346 4.63 9.02 -4.80
N LEU A 347 4.67 10.17 -4.11
CA LEU A 347 5.83 10.60 -3.32
C LEU A 347 6.10 9.63 -2.18
N LEU A 348 5.07 9.30 -1.38
CA LEU A 348 5.16 8.35 -0.29
C LEU A 348 5.74 7.00 -0.72
N ALA A 349 5.42 6.52 -1.93
CA ALA A 349 5.94 5.25 -2.43
C ALA A 349 7.47 5.27 -2.64
N VAL A 350 8.01 6.36 -3.18
CA VAL A 350 9.46 6.50 -3.42
C VAL A 350 10.19 6.73 -2.10
N GLU A 351 9.68 7.63 -1.26
CA GLU A 351 10.20 7.94 0.07
C GLU A 351 10.29 6.71 0.97
N SER A 352 9.25 5.86 0.96
CA SER A 352 9.25 4.60 1.70
C SER A 352 10.33 3.64 1.19
N GLY A 353 10.59 3.64 -0.11
CA GLY A 353 11.67 2.86 -0.72
C GLY A 353 13.05 3.37 -0.30
N GLN A 354 13.24 4.69 -0.23
CA GLN A 354 14.50 5.30 0.20
C GLN A 354 14.79 5.00 1.69
N ASP A 355 13.79 5.14 2.57
CA ASP A 355 13.91 4.75 3.98
C ASP A 355 14.24 3.26 4.13
N ALA A 356 13.56 2.39 3.38
CA ALA A 356 13.82 0.95 3.39
C ALA A 356 15.25 0.61 2.95
N VAL A 357 15.79 1.31 1.93
CA VAL A 357 17.18 1.12 1.49
C VAL A 357 18.16 1.61 2.55
N ILE A 358 17.95 2.79 3.15
CA ILE A 358 18.81 3.30 4.24
C ILE A 358 18.81 2.33 5.41
N ARG A 359 17.62 1.91 5.86
CA ARG A 359 17.46 0.95 6.95
C ARG A 359 18.09 -0.40 6.62
N GLY A 360 17.90 -0.89 5.39
CA GLY A 360 18.50 -2.15 4.93
C GLY A 360 20.03 -2.12 4.96
N LEU A 361 20.63 -1.06 4.41
CA LEU A 361 22.08 -0.87 4.44
C LEU A 361 22.61 -0.76 5.87
N LEU A 362 21.95 0.01 6.73
CA LEU A 362 22.35 0.11 8.14
C LEU A 362 22.15 -1.21 8.91
N TYR A 363 21.15 -2.01 8.53
CA TYR A 363 20.86 -3.29 9.17
C TYR A 363 21.99 -4.30 8.98
N GLU A 364 22.66 -4.31 7.81
CA GLU A 364 23.87 -5.12 7.58
C GLU A 364 24.98 -4.78 8.58
N TYR A 365 25.07 -3.51 9.00
CA TYR A 365 26.05 -3.01 9.97
C TYR A 365 25.50 -2.93 11.40
N ALA A 366 24.31 -3.43 11.70
CA ALA A 366 23.61 -3.18 12.96
C ALA A 366 24.46 -3.47 14.23
N LEU A 367 25.28 -4.53 14.18
CA LEU A 367 26.15 -4.95 15.29
C LEU A 367 27.56 -4.34 15.24
N ILE A 368 27.92 -3.69 14.14
CA ILE A 368 29.22 -3.02 13.99
C ILE A 368 29.25 -1.78 14.88
N ARG A 369 30.37 -1.58 15.58
CA ARG A 369 30.61 -0.37 16.38
C ARG A 369 31.21 0.70 15.49
N LEU A 370 30.53 1.85 15.41
CA LEU A 370 31.01 3.00 14.67
C LEU A 370 32.25 3.58 15.37
N HIS A 371 33.40 3.51 14.71
CA HIS A 371 34.61 4.20 15.15
C HIS A 371 34.45 5.71 14.94
N PRO A 372 34.89 6.57 15.88
CA PRO A 372 35.64 6.25 17.12
C PRO A 372 34.77 6.05 18.37
N TYR A 373 33.45 6.15 18.27
CA TYR A 373 32.55 6.16 19.44
C TYR A 373 32.49 4.83 20.18
N GLY A 374 32.74 3.72 19.47
CA GLY A 374 32.57 2.39 20.03
C GLY A 374 31.10 2.03 20.29
N ILE A 375 30.15 2.73 19.66
CA ILE A 375 28.69 2.53 19.81
C ILE A 375 28.18 1.77 18.59
N THR A 376 27.27 0.81 18.77
CA THR A 376 26.74 0.04 17.64
C THR A 376 25.82 0.86 16.75
N VAL A 377 25.75 0.53 15.46
CA VAL A 377 24.81 1.17 14.53
C VAL A 377 23.36 1.02 15.00
N ALA A 378 22.99 -0.16 15.50
CA ALA A 378 21.67 -0.38 16.09
C ALA A 378 21.38 0.60 17.25
N GLU A 379 22.35 0.82 18.15
CA GLU A 379 22.19 1.79 19.23
C GLU A 379 22.03 3.21 18.69
N PHE A 380 22.84 3.65 17.71
CA PHE A 380 22.63 4.94 17.05
C PHE A 380 21.21 5.09 16.53
N THR A 381 20.70 4.12 15.77
CA THR A 381 19.34 4.19 15.22
C THR A 381 18.27 4.24 16.30
N ASN A 382 18.38 3.41 17.35
CA ASN A 382 17.44 3.43 18.47
C ASN A 382 17.42 4.79 19.18
N ARG A 383 18.59 5.39 19.45
CA ARG A 383 18.70 6.71 20.10
C ARG A 383 18.12 7.83 19.24
N ILE A 384 18.32 7.77 17.92
CA ILE A 384 17.75 8.74 16.98
C ILE A 384 16.22 8.62 16.99
N SER A 385 15.67 7.40 16.95
CA SER A 385 14.23 7.19 17.02
C SER A 385 13.62 7.67 18.32
N ASP A 386 14.26 7.36 19.46
CA ASP A 386 13.84 7.85 20.78
C ASP A 386 13.82 9.39 20.82
N LEU A 387 14.84 10.05 20.24
CA LEU A 387 14.87 11.50 20.14
C LEU A 387 13.70 12.04 19.30
N ARG A 388 13.44 11.46 18.13
CA ARG A 388 12.33 11.89 17.27
C ARG A 388 10.97 11.75 17.94
N ASN A 389 10.76 10.65 18.66
CA ASN A 389 9.54 10.44 19.45
C ASN A 389 9.41 11.47 20.57
N LYS A 390 10.51 11.72 21.32
CA LYS A 390 10.55 12.73 22.37
C LYS A 390 10.25 14.13 21.86
N LEU A 391 10.83 14.52 20.72
CA LEU A 391 10.62 15.85 20.13
C LEU A 391 9.21 16.01 19.54
N GLY A 392 8.64 14.95 18.96
CA GLY A 392 7.27 14.96 18.43
C GLY A 392 6.20 15.15 19.53
N GLN A 393 6.45 14.61 20.72
CA GLN A 393 5.57 14.65 21.91
C GLN A 393 4.26 13.85 21.81
N GLU A 394 4.09 13.03 20.76
CA GLU A 394 2.83 12.29 20.48
C GLU A 394 3.04 10.76 20.44
N GLY A 395 3.80 10.22 21.40
CA GLY A 395 4.04 8.77 21.52
C GLY A 395 5.10 8.20 20.55
N ILE A 396 4.99 6.90 20.27
CA ILE A 396 5.93 6.17 19.40
C ILE A 396 5.48 6.32 17.95
N LYS A 397 6.28 6.99 17.14
CA LYS A 397 6.07 7.17 15.70
C LYS A 397 7.31 6.83 14.88
N ASP A 398 8.28 6.22 15.52
CA ASP A 398 9.53 5.76 14.94
C ASP A 398 10.17 4.74 15.85
N GLU A 399 10.89 3.82 15.24
CA GLU A 399 11.58 2.73 15.91
C GLU A 399 12.90 2.44 15.19
N GLY A 400 13.95 2.18 15.97
CA GLY A 400 15.26 1.84 15.43
C GLY A 400 15.31 0.43 14.84
N LEU A 401 16.48 0.03 14.34
CA LEU A 401 16.65 -1.20 13.56
C LEU A 401 16.50 -2.50 14.35
N VAL A 402 16.68 -2.43 15.68
CA VAL A 402 16.56 -3.58 16.58
C VAL A 402 15.72 -3.19 17.79
N VAL A 403 14.54 -3.79 17.87
CA VAL A 403 13.55 -3.52 18.91
C VAL A 403 13.33 -4.74 19.82
N PRO A 404 12.74 -4.57 21.01
CA PRO A 404 12.17 -5.68 21.78
C PRO A 404 11.20 -6.50 20.92
N LYS A 405 11.22 -7.84 21.07
CA LYS A 405 10.42 -8.76 20.23
C LYS A 405 8.92 -8.37 20.16
N LYS A 406 8.37 -7.87 21.27
CA LYS A 406 6.97 -7.44 21.38
C LYS A 406 6.59 -6.22 20.52
N LEU A 407 7.58 -5.42 20.10
CA LEU A 407 7.38 -4.24 19.25
C LEU A 407 7.65 -4.54 17.78
N GLY A 408 8.45 -5.56 17.46
CA GLY A 408 8.64 -5.95 16.08
C GLY A 408 7.39 -6.62 15.50
N ALA A 409 7.37 -6.78 14.18
CA ALA A 409 6.22 -7.27 13.42
C ALA A 409 5.53 -8.50 14.07
N GLU A 410 4.22 -8.39 14.27
CA GLU A 410 3.35 -9.40 14.90
C GLU A 410 3.82 -9.87 16.29
N GLY A 411 4.68 -9.09 16.96
CA GLY A 411 5.34 -9.47 18.20
C GLY A 411 6.28 -10.67 18.07
N GLN A 412 6.71 -11.01 16.84
CA GLN A 412 7.43 -12.25 16.53
C GLN A 412 8.92 -12.06 16.26
N ILE A 413 9.38 -10.84 15.98
CA ILE A 413 10.76 -10.60 15.53
C ILE A 413 11.36 -9.37 16.18
N ARG A 414 12.70 -9.27 16.19
CA ARG A 414 13.45 -8.13 16.76
C ARG A 414 14.02 -7.19 15.70
N GLY A 415 14.25 -7.67 14.49
CA GLY A 415 14.72 -6.85 13.38
C GLY A 415 13.59 -5.97 12.87
N ASN A 416 13.90 -4.72 12.56
CA ASN A 416 12.92 -3.69 12.26
C ASN A 416 13.39 -2.80 11.10
N VAL A 417 13.64 -3.44 9.95
CA VAL A 417 14.10 -2.76 8.72
C VAL A 417 13.00 -1.87 8.14
N LEU A 418 11.73 -2.13 8.45
CA LEU A 418 10.59 -1.27 8.11
C LEU A 418 9.87 -0.96 9.42
N ALA A 419 9.83 0.32 9.81
CA ALA A 419 9.09 0.72 11.00
C ALA A 419 7.62 0.95 10.67
N GLY A 420 6.73 0.40 11.48
CA GLY A 420 5.28 0.56 11.37
C GLY A 420 4.61 0.28 12.70
N ASP A 421 3.34 0.65 12.80
CA ASP A 421 2.51 0.40 13.98
C ASP A 421 2.20 -1.11 14.16
N GLU A 422 1.31 -1.43 15.11
CA GLU A 422 0.92 -2.81 15.39
C GLU A 422 0.33 -3.56 14.18
N TYR A 423 -0.16 -2.84 13.16
CA TYR A 423 -0.68 -3.37 11.91
C TYR A 423 0.33 -3.30 10.76
N SER A 424 1.59 -2.97 11.06
CA SER A 424 2.63 -2.68 10.07
C SER A 424 2.27 -1.54 9.11
N ILE A 425 1.44 -0.59 9.57
CA ILE A 425 1.12 0.63 8.83
C ILE A 425 2.14 1.70 9.19
N GLY A 426 2.59 2.48 8.21
CA GLY A 426 3.51 3.59 8.44
C GLY A 426 2.92 4.59 9.44
N TYR A 427 3.77 5.14 10.31
CA TYR A 427 3.31 6.10 11.31
C TYR A 427 2.93 7.44 10.68
N ALA A 428 1.95 8.11 11.27
CA ALA A 428 1.49 9.44 10.84
C ALA A 428 2.04 10.54 11.76
N ARG A 429 2.72 11.55 11.20
CA ARG A 429 3.07 12.80 11.90
C ARG A 429 2.28 13.97 11.35
N THR A 430 1.91 14.90 12.23
CA THR A 430 1.39 16.21 11.85
C THR A 430 2.53 17.17 11.47
N PRO A 431 2.22 18.28 10.77
CA PRO A 431 3.19 19.32 10.53
C PRO A 431 3.88 19.85 11.79
N GLU A 432 3.16 20.01 12.90
CA GLU A 432 3.69 20.49 14.17
C GLU A 432 4.75 19.52 14.71
N GLU A 433 4.45 18.22 14.74
CA GLU A 433 5.39 17.20 15.17
C GLU A 433 6.67 17.21 14.32
N ILE A 434 6.52 17.38 13.00
CA ILE A 434 7.64 17.49 12.07
C ILE A 434 8.49 18.72 12.39
N LEU A 435 7.87 19.89 12.57
CA LEU A 435 8.58 21.14 12.89
C LEU A 435 9.37 21.02 14.20
N ARG A 436 8.74 20.48 15.26
CA ARG A 436 9.41 20.23 16.55
C ARG A 436 10.66 19.36 16.39
N VAL A 437 10.59 18.32 15.55
CA VAL A 437 11.70 17.40 15.27
C VAL A 437 12.79 18.10 14.47
N VAL A 438 12.48 18.73 13.33
CA VAL A 438 13.51 19.32 12.45
C VAL A 438 14.13 20.59 13.01
N TYR A 439 13.43 21.29 13.89
CA TYR A 439 14.00 22.40 14.67
C TYR A 439 14.86 21.91 15.84
N GLY A 440 14.72 20.64 16.25
CA GLY A 440 15.44 20.06 17.38
C GLY A 440 15.08 20.67 18.74
N SER A 441 14.06 21.54 18.79
CA SER A 441 13.65 22.28 19.99
C SER A 441 12.54 21.57 20.76
N GLY A 442 11.80 20.68 20.10
CA GLY A 442 10.56 20.12 20.66
C GLY A 442 9.40 21.13 20.63
N ASN A 443 9.56 22.28 19.98
CA ASN A 443 8.55 23.33 19.87
C ASN A 443 8.48 23.89 18.44
N GLU A 444 7.34 23.77 17.78
CA GLU A 444 7.03 24.19 16.41
C GLU A 444 7.12 25.70 16.18
N SER A 445 7.09 26.49 17.25
CA SER A 445 7.27 27.95 17.26
C SER A 445 8.73 28.36 17.53
N THR A 446 9.64 27.43 17.81
CA THR A 446 11.05 27.75 18.12
C THR A 446 11.98 27.16 17.06
N PRO A 447 12.33 27.93 16.00
CA PRO A 447 13.32 27.54 15.00
C PRO A 447 14.67 27.16 15.58
N GLY A 448 15.38 26.29 14.88
CA GLY A 448 16.66 25.75 15.30
C GLY A 448 17.07 24.58 14.41
N GLY A 449 17.99 23.75 14.90
CA GLY A 449 18.37 22.50 14.24
C GLY A 449 18.72 22.70 12.77
N PHE A 450 18.00 22.01 11.88
CA PHE A 450 18.21 22.10 10.44
C PHE A 450 17.61 23.37 9.79
N TYR A 451 16.77 24.11 10.51
CA TYR A 451 16.09 25.33 10.04
C TYR A 451 16.35 26.50 11.00
N PRO A 452 17.56 27.08 11.01
CA PRO A 452 17.94 28.14 11.94
C PRO A 452 17.08 29.42 11.83
N LYS A 453 16.35 29.60 10.73
CA LYS A 453 15.42 30.72 10.51
C LYS A 453 13.96 30.28 10.35
N GLY A 454 13.67 29.01 10.62
CA GLY A 454 12.35 28.42 10.46
C GLY A 454 12.12 27.87 9.06
N ALA A 455 11.19 26.93 8.99
CA ALA A 455 10.59 26.41 7.76
C ALA A 455 9.65 27.45 7.14
N ASP A 456 9.31 27.26 5.86
CA ASP A 456 8.44 28.14 5.08
C ASP A 456 7.14 27.41 4.68
N GLY A 457 6.23 28.11 4.00
CA GLY A 457 4.85 27.70 3.75
C GLY A 457 3.91 28.23 4.81
N ARG A 458 2.61 28.27 4.49
CA ARG A 458 1.58 28.85 5.37
C ARG A 458 1.55 28.16 6.74
N ILE A 459 1.57 26.83 6.77
CA ILE A 459 1.51 26.03 8.01
C ILE A 459 2.73 26.29 8.91
N ALA A 460 3.94 26.30 8.36
CA ALA A 460 5.13 26.56 9.17
C ALA A 460 5.16 28.00 9.70
N LYS A 461 4.85 28.98 8.84
CA LYS A 461 4.88 30.40 9.20
C LYS A 461 3.81 30.79 10.21
N SER A 462 2.64 30.13 10.23
CA SER A 462 1.60 30.43 11.23
C SER A 462 2.08 30.21 12.66
N HIS A 463 3.00 29.26 12.88
CA HIS A 463 3.58 28.98 14.20
C HIS A 463 4.65 29.97 14.65
N LEU A 464 5.28 30.69 13.70
CA LEU A 464 6.38 31.64 13.98
C LEU A 464 5.90 33.06 14.26
N GLN A 465 4.66 33.38 13.89
CA GLN A 465 4.11 34.74 14.02
C GLN A 465 3.68 35.09 15.46
N HIS A 466 3.70 34.12 16.37
CA HIS A 466 3.27 34.27 17.77
C HIS A 466 4.41 34.00 18.77
N SER A 467 5.66 34.02 18.31
CA SER A 467 6.86 33.64 19.07
C SER A 467 7.60 34.82 19.68
#